data_AF-A0A1Y2JYX3-F1
#
_entry.id   AF-A0A1Y2JYX3-F1
#
_cell.length_a   1.000
_cell.length_b   1.000
_cell.length_c   1.000
_cell.angle_alpha   90.00
_cell.angle_beta   90.00
_cell.angle_gamma   90.00
#
_symmetry.space_group_name_H-M   'P 1'
#
loop_
_entity.id
_entity.type
_entity.pdbx_description
1 polymer ?
#
loop_
_entity_poly.entity_id
_entity_poly.type
_entity_poly.pdbx_seq_one_letter_code
_entity_poly.pdbx_strand_id
1 'polypeptide(L)'
;MTVSTPEIWTFRTLIQWTTQWLTKQGIVDNPRLDAELLLAHALKLRRLDLFLDPDRPLHDDELNRYKVLIKKRASREPVAYILGSREFWSLTFRVGPGVLIPRPETETLVERILEGVADREATLRILDVGVGSGAILCALLDELPNATGVGVDRAAEALACARSNVDALDLVARAEIVEGDLFSPFNDQSELFDVIVSNPPYIASAVIETLEPEVRDHEPRGALDGGADGLACYRALIPASKPLLKSGGLLALEIGYDQGEAIFDLCREAGFAAVSITQDHARRDRVITATA
;
A
#
# COMPACT_ATOMS: atom_id res chain seq x y z
N MET A 1 -36.31 -42.27 14.54
CA MET A 1 -36.07 -40.83 14.33
C MET A 1 -34.68 -40.53 14.85
N THR A 2 -33.66 -40.58 13.99
CA THR A 2 -32.31 -40.13 14.34
C THR A 2 -32.33 -38.62 14.36
N VAL A 3 -32.33 -38.04 15.55
CA VAL A 3 -32.10 -36.60 15.73
C VAL A 3 -30.69 -36.34 15.22
N SER A 4 -30.58 -35.69 14.05
CA SER A 4 -29.29 -35.22 13.54
C SER A 4 -28.72 -34.28 14.58
N THR A 5 -27.60 -34.66 15.19
CA THR A 5 -26.79 -33.74 16.00
C THR A 5 -26.49 -32.53 15.12
N PRO A 6 -26.71 -31.29 15.59
CA PRO A 6 -26.30 -30.12 14.83
C PRO A 6 -24.79 -30.24 14.57
N GLU A 7 -24.40 -30.04 13.31
CA GLU A 7 -22.99 -30.06 12.90
C GLU A 7 -22.25 -28.97 13.68
N ILE A 8 -21.42 -29.37 14.64
CA ILE A 8 -20.69 -28.42 15.50
C ILE A 8 -19.55 -27.84 14.67
N TRP A 9 -19.68 -26.58 14.28
CA TRP A 9 -18.60 -25.84 13.64
C TRP A 9 -17.53 -25.48 14.66
N THR A 10 -16.30 -25.85 14.36
CA THR A 10 -15.09 -25.44 15.07
C THR A 10 -14.27 -24.49 14.22
N PHE A 11 -13.30 -23.77 14.80
CA PHE A 11 -12.39 -22.94 14.01
C PHE A 11 -11.76 -23.71 12.86
N ARG A 12 -11.21 -24.90 13.15
CA ARG A 12 -10.57 -25.79 12.16
C ARG A 12 -11.51 -26.15 11.01
N THR A 13 -12.70 -26.68 11.33
CA THR A 13 -13.65 -27.17 10.33
C THR A 13 -14.22 -26.03 9.49
N LEU A 14 -14.49 -24.89 10.12
CA LEU A 14 -15.02 -23.71 9.44
C LEU A 14 -14.00 -23.04 8.53
N ILE A 15 -12.73 -22.92 8.94
CA ILE A 15 -11.64 -22.42 8.09
C ILE A 15 -11.46 -23.35 6.88
N GLN A 16 -11.44 -24.67 7.09
CA GLN A 16 -11.30 -25.63 6.01
C GLN A 16 -12.45 -25.53 5.00
N TRP A 17 -13.69 -25.47 5.48
CA TRP A 17 -14.86 -25.30 4.62
C TRP A 17 -14.82 -23.98 3.85
N THR A 18 -14.50 -22.87 4.53
CA THR A 18 -14.44 -21.54 3.91
C THR A 18 -13.35 -21.47 2.85
N THR A 19 -12.18 -22.05 3.12
CA THR A 19 -11.07 -22.13 2.15
C THR A 19 -11.55 -22.76 0.85
N GLN A 20 -12.17 -23.94 0.94
CA GLN A 20 -12.69 -24.65 -0.23
C GLN A 20 -13.79 -23.87 -0.95
N TRP A 21 -14.64 -23.17 -0.18
CA TRP A 21 -15.71 -22.37 -0.75
C TRP A 21 -15.18 -21.15 -1.49
N LEU A 22 -14.25 -20.38 -0.92
CA LEU A 22 -13.61 -19.23 -1.58
C LEU A 22 -12.84 -19.66 -2.83
N THR A 23 -12.14 -20.80 -2.80
CA THR A 23 -11.51 -21.36 -4.01
C THR A 23 -12.52 -21.64 -5.11
N LYS A 24 -13.70 -22.17 -4.78
CA LYS A 24 -14.79 -22.38 -5.75
C LYS A 24 -15.38 -21.08 -6.30
N GLN A 25 -15.27 -19.97 -5.57
CA GLN A 25 -15.63 -18.62 -6.05
C GLN A 25 -14.52 -17.98 -6.90
N GLY A 26 -13.41 -18.71 -7.14
CA GLY A 26 -12.29 -18.27 -7.96
C GLY A 26 -11.27 -17.39 -7.23
N ILE A 27 -11.25 -17.42 -5.89
CA ILE A 27 -10.21 -16.79 -5.08
C ILE A 27 -9.06 -17.80 -4.93
N VAL A 28 -7.92 -17.51 -5.55
CA VAL A 28 -6.88 -18.53 -5.78
C VAL A 28 -5.55 -18.24 -5.09
N ASP A 29 -5.25 -16.98 -4.76
CA ASP A 29 -3.92 -16.65 -4.21
C ASP A 29 -3.73 -17.20 -2.80
N ASN A 30 -4.60 -16.79 -1.86
CA ASN A 30 -4.48 -17.20 -0.46
C ASN A 30 -5.84 -17.44 0.24
N PRO A 31 -6.75 -18.29 -0.30
CA PRO A 31 -8.10 -18.47 0.24
C PRO A 31 -8.14 -18.96 1.69
N ARG A 32 -7.10 -19.66 2.16
CA ARG A 32 -6.98 -20.08 3.55
C ARG A 32 -6.63 -18.92 4.49
N LEU A 33 -5.70 -18.07 4.07
CA LEU A 33 -5.33 -16.88 4.84
C LEU A 33 -6.53 -15.94 4.95
N ASP A 34 -7.28 -15.74 3.86
CA ASP A 34 -8.51 -14.96 3.84
C ASP A 34 -9.50 -15.49 4.89
N ALA A 35 -9.75 -16.80 4.89
CA ALA A 35 -10.64 -17.43 5.87
C ALA A 35 -10.17 -17.19 7.33
N GLU A 36 -8.87 -17.36 7.59
CA GLU A 36 -8.28 -17.15 8.92
C GLU A 36 -8.39 -15.69 9.38
N LEU A 37 -8.06 -14.72 8.52
CA LEU A 37 -8.11 -13.29 8.82
C LEU A 37 -9.54 -12.81 9.06
N LEU A 38 -10.47 -13.19 8.18
CA LEU A 38 -11.88 -12.81 8.31
C LEU A 38 -12.51 -13.45 9.55
N LEU A 39 -12.14 -14.68 9.91
CA LEU A 39 -12.63 -15.33 11.12
C LEU A 39 -12.10 -14.64 12.37
N ALA A 40 -10.78 -14.39 12.43
CA ALA A 40 -10.17 -13.66 13.53
C ALA A 40 -10.84 -12.30 13.75
N HIS A 41 -11.09 -11.56 12.67
CA HIS A 41 -11.79 -10.28 12.69
C HIS A 41 -13.23 -10.41 13.21
N ALA A 42 -14.01 -11.36 12.69
CA ALA A 42 -15.40 -11.58 13.13
C ALA A 42 -15.49 -11.85 14.63
N LEU A 43 -14.48 -12.52 15.20
CA LEU A 43 -14.41 -12.91 16.60
C LEU A 43 -13.69 -11.90 17.51
N LYS A 44 -13.07 -10.86 16.93
CA LYS A 44 -12.16 -9.93 17.63
C LYS A 44 -11.01 -10.66 18.33
N LEU A 45 -10.45 -11.64 17.65
CA LEU A 45 -9.31 -12.42 18.10
C LEU A 45 -8.07 -12.09 17.25
N ARG A 46 -6.89 -12.42 17.76
CA ARG A 46 -5.70 -12.48 16.91
C ARG A 46 -5.76 -13.76 16.09
N ARG A 47 -5.14 -13.75 14.92
CA ARG A 47 -5.03 -14.96 14.09
C ARG A 47 -4.39 -16.13 14.85
N LEU A 48 -3.40 -15.87 15.73
CA LEU A 48 -2.77 -16.89 16.57
C LEU A 48 -3.76 -17.61 17.50
N ASP A 49 -4.76 -16.90 18.03
CA ASP A 49 -5.72 -17.47 18.97
C ASP A 49 -6.57 -18.59 18.31
N LEU A 50 -6.75 -18.54 16.99
CA LEU A 50 -7.43 -19.60 16.22
C LEU A 50 -6.66 -20.92 16.21
N PHE A 51 -5.32 -20.88 16.39
CA PHE A 51 -4.46 -22.06 16.41
C PHE A 51 -4.23 -22.61 17.82
N LEU A 52 -4.43 -21.79 18.87
CA LEU A 52 -4.29 -22.21 20.25
C LEU A 52 -5.46 -23.10 20.70
N ASP A 53 -6.65 -22.89 20.16
CA ASP A 53 -7.85 -23.69 20.45
C ASP A 53 -8.63 -24.00 19.15
N PRO A 54 -8.06 -24.82 18.24
CA PRO A 54 -8.63 -25.05 16.91
C PRO A 54 -9.97 -25.78 16.92
N ASP A 55 -10.30 -26.45 18.02
CA ASP A 55 -11.50 -27.25 18.20
C ASP A 55 -12.57 -26.52 19.03
N ARG A 56 -12.34 -25.23 19.35
CA ARG A 56 -13.34 -24.36 19.98
C ARG A 56 -14.60 -24.29 19.11
N PRO A 57 -15.79 -24.62 19.66
CA PRO A 57 -17.04 -24.46 18.93
C PRO A 57 -17.36 -22.98 18.70
N LEU A 58 -18.05 -22.68 17.60
CA LEU A 58 -18.62 -21.36 17.35
C LEU A 58 -20.10 -21.32 17.70
N HIS A 59 -20.54 -20.15 18.18
CA HIS A 59 -21.94 -19.84 18.42
C HIS A 59 -22.60 -19.27 17.17
N ASP A 60 -23.92 -19.32 17.08
CA ASP A 60 -24.67 -18.83 15.91
C ASP A 60 -24.37 -17.36 15.57
N ASP A 61 -24.21 -16.50 16.57
CA ASP A 61 -23.85 -15.09 16.38
C ASP A 61 -22.44 -14.89 15.82
N GLU A 62 -21.50 -15.78 16.15
CA GLU A 62 -20.15 -15.79 15.61
C GLU A 62 -20.16 -16.23 14.14
N LEU A 63 -20.91 -17.29 13.83
CA LEU A 63 -21.12 -17.77 12.47
C LEU A 63 -21.78 -16.71 11.59
N ASN A 64 -22.80 -16.02 12.12
CA ASN A 64 -23.52 -14.97 11.38
C ASN A 64 -22.62 -13.79 11.05
N ARG A 65 -21.80 -13.32 11.99
CA ARG A 65 -20.81 -12.25 11.74
C ARG A 65 -19.81 -12.66 10.67
N TYR A 66 -19.25 -13.86 10.77
CA TYR A 66 -18.27 -14.36 9.81
C TYR A 66 -18.87 -14.55 8.41
N LYS A 67 -20.10 -15.06 8.32
CA LYS A 67 -20.83 -15.23 7.05
C LYS A 67 -21.02 -13.92 6.28
N VAL A 68 -21.21 -12.79 6.97
CA VAL A 68 -21.29 -11.47 6.32
C VAL A 68 -19.97 -11.13 5.63
N LEU A 69 -18.84 -11.36 6.29
CA LEU A 69 -17.51 -11.06 5.74
C LEU A 69 -17.14 -11.98 4.58
N ILE A 70 -17.45 -13.27 4.69
CA ILE A 70 -17.26 -14.26 3.63
C ILE A 70 -18.02 -13.85 2.35
N LYS A 71 -19.26 -13.35 2.48
CA LYS A 71 -20.05 -12.91 1.32
C LYS A 71 -19.40 -11.75 0.59
N LYS A 72 -18.87 -10.76 1.34
CA LYS A 72 -18.10 -9.65 0.76
C LYS A 72 -16.87 -10.15 0.02
N ARG A 73 -16.12 -11.08 0.62
CA ARG A 73 -14.92 -11.62 -0.02
C ARG A 73 -15.26 -12.40 -1.30
N ALA A 74 -16.35 -13.16 -1.29
CA ALA A 74 -16.82 -13.84 -2.50
C ALA A 74 -17.32 -12.91 -3.61
N SER A 75 -17.78 -11.71 -3.27
CA SER A 75 -18.03 -10.66 -4.26
C SER A 75 -16.76 -9.92 -4.69
N ARG A 76 -15.58 -10.50 -4.45
CA ARG A 76 -14.25 -9.98 -4.81
C ARG A 76 -13.80 -8.74 -4.05
N GLU A 77 -14.49 -8.33 -2.99
CA GLU A 77 -14.02 -7.22 -2.14
C GLU A 77 -12.66 -7.64 -1.51
N PRO A 78 -11.61 -6.80 -1.61
CA PRO A 78 -10.31 -7.09 -1.02
C PRO A 78 -10.40 -7.33 0.49
N VAL A 79 -9.66 -8.30 1.02
CA VAL A 79 -9.66 -8.59 2.47
C VAL A 79 -9.30 -7.36 3.29
N ALA A 80 -8.33 -6.55 2.85
CA ALA A 80 -7.93 -5.35 3.58
C ALA A 80 -9.07 -4.33 3.72
N TYR A 81 -9.93 -4.18 2.70
CA TYR A 81 -11.13 -3.31 2.79
C TYR A 81 -12.20 -3.90 3.70
N ILE A 82 -12.40 -5.23 3.66
CA ILE A 82 -13.34 -5.91 4.56
C ILE A 82 -12.90 -5.74 6.02
N LEU A 83 -11.59 -5.85 6.28
CA LEU A 83 -10.99 -5.65 7.60
C LEU A 83 -10.90 -4.17 8.01
N GLY A 84 -10.87 -3.27 7.03
CA GLY A 84 -10.63 -1.84 7.19
C GLY A 84 -9.17 -1.48 7.51
N SER A 85 -8.24 -2.43 7.38
CA SER A 85 -6.84 -2.23 7.69
C SER A 85 -5.87 -3.12 6.89
N ARG A 86 -4.62 -2.66 6.81
CA ARG A 86 -3.48 -3.35 6.19
C ARG A 86 -2.23 -3.11 7.02
N GLU A 87 -1.47 -4.16 7.29
CA GLU A 87 -0.12 -4.02 7.84
C GLU A 87 0.88 -3.68 6.72
N PHE A 88 1.78 -2.74 6.99
CA PHE A 88 2.88 -2.33 6.13
C PHE A 88 4.00 -1.79 7.02
N TRP A 89 5.24 -2.26 6.83
CA TRP A 89 6.40 -1.85 7.63
C TRP A 89 6.20 -2.03 9.14
N SER A 90 5.58 -3.14 9.57
CA SER A 90 5.17 -3.39 10.97
C SER A 90 4.15 -2.40 11.57
N LEU A 91 3.67 -1.42 10.79
CA LEU A 91 2.64 -0.47 11.16
C LEU A 91 1.28 -0.92 10.62
N THR A 92 0.21 -0.58 11.35
CA THR A 92 -1.16 -0.86 10.90
C THR A 92 -1.80 0.39 10.33
N PHE A 93 -2.12 0.36 9.04
CA PHE A 93 -2.81 1.43 8.33
C PHE A 93 -4.29 1.09 8.18
N ARG A 94 -5.15 2.06 8.46
CA ARG A 94 -6.54 2.04 7.99
C ARG A 94 -6.53 2.16 6.46
N VAL A 95 -7.40 1.38 5.81
CA VAL A 95 -7.60 1.43 4.36
C VAL A 95 -9.09 1.22 4.05
N GLY A 96 -9.52 1.64 2.87
CA GLY A 96 -10.89 1.47 2.42
C GLY A 96 -11.06 1.84 0.94
N PRO A 97 -12.30 1.73 0.41
CA PRO A 97 -12.59 2.10 -0.97
C PRO A 97 -12.08 3.50 -1.31
N GLY A 98 -11.45 3.65 -2.49
CA GLY A 98 -10.84 4.91 -2.92
C GLY A 98 -9.36 5.07 -2.53
N VAL A 99 -8.77 4.11 -1.83
CA VAL A 99 -7.36 4.16 -1.39
C VAL A 99 -6.63 2.89 -1.84
N LEU A 100 -5.50 3.03 -2.53
CA LEU A 100 -4.66 1.89 -2.91
C LEU A 100 -4.23 1.11 -1.65
N ILE A 101 -4.36 -0.21 -1.67
CA ILE A 101 -3.94 -1.04 -0.53
C ILE A 101 -2.41 -1.17 -0.56
N PRO A 102 -1.69 -0.81 0.53
CA PRO A 102 -0.23 -0.93 0.59
C PRO A 102 0.25 -2.35 0.25
N ARG A 103 1.20 -2.42 -0.67
CA ARG A 103 1.76 -3.68 -1.17
C ARG A 103 3.05 -4.03 -0.43
N PRO A 104 3.32 -5.32 -0.14
CA PRO A 104 4.59 -5.73 0.45
C PRO A 104 5.80 -5.31 -0.38
N GLU A 105 5.69 -5.33 -1.71
CA GLU A 105 6.79 -4.94 -2.61
C GLU A 105 7.17 -3.46 -2.46
N THR A 106 6.25 -2.61 -2.00
CA THR A 106 6.51 -1.19 -1.70
C THR A 106 7.43 -1.02 -0.49
N GLU A 107 7.60 -2.03 0.37
CA GLU A 107 8.56 -1.98 1.48
C GLU A 107 10.00 -1.85 0.98
N THR A 108 10.32 -2.42 -0.20
CA THR A 108 11.63 -2.22 -0.84
C THR A 108 11.90 -0.75 -1.13
N LEU A 109 10.89 0.07 -1.45
CA LEU A 109 11.08 1.51 -1.64
C LEU A 109 11.53 2.21 -0.35
N VAL A 110 10.89 1.85 0.78
CA VAL A 110 11.25 2.37 2.11
C VAL A 110 12.67 1.93 2.48
N GLU A 111 13.01 0.65 2.31
CA GLU A 111 14.37 0.12 2.52
C GLU A 111 15.43 0.92 1.75
N ARG A 112 15.20 1.13 0.44
CA ARG A 112 16.16 1.84 -0.42
C ARG A 112 16.38 3.28 0.00
N ILE A 113 15.34 3.96 0.49
CA ILE A 113 15.47 5.33 0.99
C ILE A 113 16.28 5.34 2.29
N LEU A 114 15.96 4.44 3.22
CA LEU A 114 16.66 4.36 4.50
C LEU A 114 18.14 3.99 4.35
N GLU A 115 18.51 3.19 3.35
CA GLU A 115 19.91 2.93 2.99
C GLU A 115 20.62 4.15 2.36
N GLY A 116 19.87 5.01 1.65
CA GLY A 116 20.38 6.24 1.05
C GLY A 116 20.56 7.39 2.06
N VAL A 117 19.90 7.30 3.23
CA VAL A 117 20.03 8.27 4.32
C VAL A 117 21.26 7.94 5.17
N ALA A 118 22.27 8.80 5.12
CA ALA A 118 23.54 8.59 5.82
C ALA A 118 23.43 8.70 7.36
N ASP A 119 22.56 9.59 7.85
CA ASP A 119 22.32 9.82 9.28
C ASP A 119 20.82 9.83 9.54
N ARG A 120 20.33 8.80 10.25
CA ARG A 120 18.91 8.66 10.59
C ARG A 120 18.43 9.69 11.62
N GLU A 121 19.37 10.30 12.36
CA GLU A 121 19.07 11.37 13.32
C GLU A 121 19.09 12.77 12.67
N ALA A 122 19.40 12.88 11.38
CA ALA A 122 19.39 14.17 10.70
C ALA A 122 17.98 14.74 10.60
N THR A 123 17.87 16.07 10.61
CA THR A 123 16.62 16.77 10.30
C THR A 123 16.40 16.76 8.79
N LEU A 124 15.60 15.81 8.33
CA LEU A 124 15.26 15.62 6.92
C LEU A 124 13.84 16.12 6.63
N ARG A 125 13.63 16.64 5.42
CA ARG A 125 12.31 16.98 4.90
C ARG A 125 11.96 16.06 3.73
N ILE A 126 10.88 15.31 3.90
CA ILE A 126 10.44 14.25 2.98
C ILE A 126 9.16 14.71 2.28
N LEU A 127 9.06 14.50 0.97
CA LEU A 127 7.84 14.65 0.21
C LEU A 127 7.40 13.29 -0.35
N ASP A 128 6.18 12.87 -0.03
CA ASP A 128 5.53 11.70 -0.62
C ASP A 128 4.47 12.15 -1.64
N VAL A 129 4.73 11.88 -2.92
CA VAL A 129 3.88 12.29 -4.04
C VAL A 129 2.93 11.14 -4.42
N GLY A 130 1.63 11.36 -4.27
CA GLY A 130 0.63 10.31 -4.34
C GLY A 130 0.53 9.54 -3.02
N VAL A 131 0.40 10.26 -1.90
CA VAL A 131 0.55 9.72 -0.54
C VAL A 131 -0.41 8.56 -0.24
N GLY A 132 -1.56 8.45 -0.92
CA GLY A 132 -2.46 7.31 -0.75
C GLY A 132 -2.94 7.15 0.69
N SER A 133 -2.65 6.00 1.31
CA SER A 133 -2.96 5.76 2.73
C SER A 133 -1.97 6.40 3.71
N GLY A 134 -0.88 7.02 3.23
CA GLY A 134 0.25 7.48 4.04
C GLY A 134 1.27 6.40 4.37
N ALA A 135 1.21 5.24 3.73
CA ALA A 135 2.04 4.08 4.09
C ALA A 135 3.55 4.38 4.05
N ILE A 136 4.02 4.93 2.92
CA ILE A 136 5.44 5.23 2.71
C ILE A 136 5.88 6.37 3.64
N LEU A 137 5.16 7.50 3.62
CA LEU A 137 5.48 8.65 4.47
C LEU A 137 5.56 8.29 5.96
N CYS A 138 4.55 7.60 6.49
CA CYS A 138 4.52 7.23 7.91
C CYS A 138 5.63 6.23 8.26
N ALA A 139 5.92 5.25 7.41
CA ALA A 139 7.02 4.31 7.63
C ALA A 139 8.37 5.03 7.68
N LEU A 140 8.61 5.98 6.78
CA LEU A 140 9.83 6.79 6.80
C LEU A 140 9.94 7.66 8.06
N LEU A 141 8.84 8.28 8.50
CA LEU A 141 8.84 9.10 9.72
C LEU A 141 8.99 8.27 11.00
N ASP A 142 8.53 7.01 11.02
CA ASP A 142 8.75 6.09 12.13
C ASP A 142 10.25 5.75 12.28
N GLU A 143 10.93 5.50 11.16
CA GLU A 143 12.36 5.15 11.12
C GLU A 143 13.32 6.35 11.23
N LEU A 144 12.83 7.56 10.94
CA LEU A 144 13.61 8.81 10.94
C LEU A 144 13.04 9.79 11.98
N PRO A 145 13.48 9.70 13.25
CA PRO A 145 12.83 10.38 14.38
C PRO A 145 12.82 11.91 14.26
N ASN A 146 13.84 12.50 13.63
CA ASN A 146 13.97 13.95 13.47
C ASN A 146 13.49 14.47 12.10
N ALA A 147 12.96 13.59 11.24
CA ALA A 147 12.42 13.98 9.95
C ALA A 147 11.01 14.60 10.07
N THR A 148 10.69 15.45 9.10
CA THR A 148 9.35 15.98 8.84
C THR A 148 8.94 15.61 7.42
N GLY A 149 7.63 15.53 7.19
CA GLY A 149 7.06 14.96 5.98
C GLY A 149 5.88 15.77 5.46
N VAL A 150 5.77 15.85 4.15
CA VAL A 150 4.57 16.32 3.46
C VAL A 150 4.08 15.21 2.55
N GLY A 151 2.81 14.84 2.67
CA GLY A 151 2.13 13.94 1.75
C GLY A 151 1.18 14.72 0.86
N VAL A 152 1.27 14.52 -0.46
CA VAL A 152 0.37 15.14 -1.43
C VAL A 152 -0.41 14.09 -2.20
N ASP A 153 -1.70 14.31 -2.36
CA ASP A 153 -2.58 13.49 -3.22
C ASP A 153 -3.69 14.37 -3.80
N ARG A 154 -4.25 13.95 -4.94
CA ARG A 154 -5.41 14.59 -5.57
C ARG A 154 -6.73 13.99 -5.10
N ALA A 155 -6.71 12.77 -4.56
CA ALA A 155 -7.91 12.05 -4.16
C ALA A 155 -8.30 12.38 -2.72
N ALA A 156 -9.51 12.94 -2.54
CA ALA A 156 -10.01 13.33 -1.22
C ALA A 156 -10.10 12.14 -0.24
N GLU A 157 -10.47 10.96 -0.75
CA GLU A 157 -10.54 9.71 0.01
C GLU A 157 -9.16 9.28 0.52
N ALA A 158 -8.13 9.37 -0.34
CA ALA A 158 -6.74 9.10 0.02
C ALA A 158 -6.25 10.07 1.10
N LEU A 159 -6.46 11.37 0.90
CA LEU A 159 -6.07 12.40 1.88
C LEU A 159 -6.74 12.20 3.24
N ALA A 160 -8.03 11.87 3.26
CA ALA A 160 -8.75 11.57 4.50
C ALA A 160 -8.17 10.33 5.21
N CYS A 161 -7.84 9.29 4.43
CA CYS A 161 -7.22 8.08 4.94
C CYS A 161 -5.81 8.34 5.50
N ALA A 162 -4.95 9.04 4.75
CA ALA A 162 -3.62 9.44 5.18
C ALA A 162 -3.66 10.26 6.47
N ARG A 163 -4.53 11.26 6.57
CA ARG A 163 -4.71 12.05 7.81
C ARG A 163 -5.11 11.19 8.99
N SER A 164 -6.04 10.26 8.79
CA SER A 164 -6.45 9.33 9.86
C SER A 164 -5.33 8.40 10.30
N ASN A 165 -4.45 7.99 9.39
CA ASN A 165 -3.30 7.14 9.72
C ASN A 165 -2.17 7.92 10.40
N VAL A 166 -1.88 9.14 9.94
CA VAL A 166 -0.96 10.06 10.60
C VAL A 166 -1.38 10.31 12.05
N ASP A 167 -2.67 10.55 12.29
CA ASP A 167 -3.22 10.71 13.64
C ASP A 167 -3.11 9.44 14.47
N ALA A 168 -3.52 8.29 13.92
CA ALA A 168 -3.48 7.00 14.62
C ALA A 168 -2.06 6.52 14.97
N LEU A 169 -1.03 7.04 14.30
CA LEU A 169 0.39 6.73 14.52
C LEU A 169 1.13 7.84 15.28
N ASP A 170 0.41 8.83 15.85
CA ASP A 170 0.98 9.94 16.61
C ASP A 170 2.01 10.79 15.81
N LEU A 171 1.80 10.93 14.49
CA LEU A 171 2.71 11.63 13.57
C LEU A 171 2.24 13.05 13.19
N VAL A 172 1.13 13.55 13.75
CA VAL A 172 0.52 14.86 13.40
C VAL A 172 1.48 16.04 13.52
N ALA A 173 2.42 16.00 14.47
CA ALA A 173 3.41 17.06 14.66
C ALA A 173 4.53 17.06 13.60
N ARG A 174 4.67 15.97 12.82
CA ARG A 174 5.77 15.75 11.87
C ARG A 174 5.30 15.53 10.44
N ALA A 175 4.01 15.31 10.21
CA ALA A 175 3.45 15.04 8.89
C ALA A 175 2.33 16.03 8.54
N GLU A 176 2.44 16.65 7.36
CA GLU A 176 1.39 17.47 6.77
C GLU A 176 0.78 16.75 5.56
N ILE A 177 -0.54 16.77 5.41
CA ILE A 177 -1.26 16.14 4.29
C ILE A 177 -2.02 17.20 3.49
N VAL A 178 -1.60 17.42 2.25
CA VAL A 178 -2.03 18.52 1.38
C VAL A 178 -2.69 17.99 0.12
N GLU A 179 -3.76 18.65 -0.33
CA GLU A 179 -4.40 18.34 -1.61
C GLU A 179 -3.62 18.98 -2.76
N GLY A 180 -3.31 18.20 -3.79
CA GLY A 180 -2.62 18.72 -4.97
C GLY A 180 -2.40 17.67 -6.06
N ASP A 181 -2.19 18.15 -7.29
CA ASP A 181 -1.75 17.31 -8.39
C ASP A 181 -0.23 17.42 -8.52
N LEU A 182 0.45 16.32 -8.21
CA LEU A 182 1.91 16.24 -8.14
C LEU A 182 2.48 17.38 -7.26
N PHE A 183 3.11 18.37 -7.90
CA PHE A 183 3.82 19.46 -7.22
C PHE A 183 3.06 20.79 -7.22
N SER A 184 1.80 20.82 -7.65
CA SER A 184 1.00 22.06 -7.73
C SER A 184 0.94 22.90 -6.44
N PRO A 185 1.07 22.32 -5.22
CA PRO A 185 1.13 23.12 -3.99
C PRO A 185 2.48 23.84 -3.75
N PHE A 186 3.55 23.50 -4.47
CA PHE A 186 4.93 23.91 -4.14
C PHE A 186 5.51 24.95 -5.11
N ASN A 187 4.71 25.92 -5.55
CA ASN A 187 5.09 26.88 -6.59
C ASN A 187 6.23 27.83 -6.21
N ASP A 188 6.41 28.10 -4.92
CA ASP A 188 7.30 29.18 -4.47
C ASP A 188 8.75 28.74 -4.20
N GLN A 189 9.10 27.45 -4.41
CA GLN A 189 10.45 26.83 -4.27
C GLN A 189 11.25 27.23 -3.01
N SER A 190 10.59 27.79 -2.00
CA SER A 190 11.24 28.40 -0.84
C SER A 190 11.78 27.36 0.14
N GLU A 191 11.24 26.14 0.10
CA GLU A 191 11.66 25.01 0.92
C GLU A 191 11.88 23.76 0.08
N LEU A 192 13.15 23.35 -0.03
CA LEU A 192 13.57 22.16 -0.74
C LEU A 192 13.51 20.91 0.14
N PHE A 193 13.33 19.75 -0.48
CA PHE A 193 13.26 18.44 0.16
C PHE A 193 14.61 17.72 0.12
N ASP A 194 14.88 16.93 1.15
CA ASP A 194 16.03 16.00 1.19
C ASP A 194 15.69 14.71 0.43
N VAL A 195 14.42 14.28 0.52
CA VAL A 195 13.90 13.09 -0.16
C VAL A 195 12.56 13.42 -0.81
N ILE A 196 12.42 13.09 -2.09
CA ILE A 196 11.12 12.99 -2.77
C ILE A 196 10.90 11.52 -3.10
N VAL A 197 9.78 10.98 -2.63
CA VAL A 197 9.37 9.60 -2.84
C VAL A 197 8.02 9.54 -3.54
N SER A 198 7.79 8.51 -4.35
CA SER A 198 6.48 8.23 -4.92
C SER A 198 6.32 6.75 -5.28
N ASN A 199 5.13 6.22 -5.05
CA ASN A 199 4.61 5.05 -5.75
C ASN A 199 3.49 5.51 -6.71
N PRO A 200 3.85 6.04 -7.90
CA PRO A 200 2.87 6.58 -8.82
C PRO A 200 2.11 5.46 -9.56
N PRO A 201 0.95 5.75 -10.16
CA PRO A 201 0.28 4.79 -11.03
C PRO A 201 1.16 4.45 -12.24
N TYR A 202 1.40 3.16 -12.47
CA TYR A 202 2.33 2.66 -13.49
C TYR A 202 1.76 1.60 -14.43
N ILE A 203 0.50 1.19 -14.24
CA ILE A 203 -0.11 0.14 -15.06
C ILE A 203 -0.61 0.77 -16.36
N ALA A 204 -0.21 0.21 -17.50
CA ALA A 204 -0.73 0.64 -18.79
C ALA A 204 -2.25 0.48 -18.86
N SER A 205 -2.97 1.49 -19.39
CA SER A 205 -4.43 1.53 -19.34
C SER A 205 -5.11 0.29 -19.93
N ALA A 206 -4.51 -0.33 -20.95
CA ALA A 206 -5.01 -1.54 -21.59
C ALA A 206 -4.84 -2.81 -20.71
N VAL A 207 -3.90 -2.81 -19.78
CA VAL A 207 -3.61 -3.94 -18.87
C VAL A 207 -4.59 -3.97 -17.70
N ILE A 208 -5.15 -2.82 -17.30
CA ILE A 208 -6.07 -2.71 -16.15
C ILE A 208 -7.25 -3.69 -16.26
N GLU A 209 -7.81 -3.84 -17.45
CA GLU A 209 -8.96 -4.73 -17.67
C GLU A 209 -8.64 -6.23 -17.45
N THR A 210 -7.34 -6.57 -17.47
CA THR A 210 -6.81 -7.93 -17.25
C THR A 210 -6.40 -8.20 -15.82
N LEU A 211 -6.41 -7.18 -14.95
CA LEU A 211 -6.08 -7.34 -13.54
C LEU A 211 -7.10 -8.23 -12.82
N GLU A 212 -6.70 -8.74 -11.67
CA GLU A 212 -7.58 -9.48 -10.79
C GLU A 212 -8.83 -8.65 -10.44
N PRO A 213 -10.04 -9.26 -10.39
CA PRO A 213 -11.28 -8.52 -10.16
C PRO A 213 -11.26 -7.64 -8.90
N GLU A 214 -10.62 -8.15 -7.86
CA GLU A 214 -10.39 -7.44 -6.60
C GLU A 214 -9.59 -6.14 -6.76
N VAL A 215 -8.60 -6.10 -7.64
CA VAL A 215 -7.84 -4.87 -7.94
C VAL A 215 -8.61 -4.01 -8.93
N ARG A 216 -9.07 -4.60 -10.04
CA ARG A 216 -9.75 -3.88 -11.14
C ARG A 216 -11.04 -3.20 -10.70
N ASP A 217 -11.86 -3.90 -9.92
CA ASP A 217 -13.23 -3.47 -9.63
C ASP A 217 -13.35 -2.70 -8.30
N HIS A 218 -12.37 -2.81 -7.39
CA HIS A 218 -12.45 -2.19 -6.07
C HIS A 218 -11.37 -1.14 -5.78
N GLU A 219 -10.15 -1.27 -6.31
CA GLU A 219 -9.10 -0.27 -6.06
C GLU A 219 -9.24 0.93 -7.00
N PRO A 220 -8.87 2.14 -6.56
CA PRO A 220 -9.11 3.35 -7.34
C PRO A 220 -8.31 3.33 -8.64
N ARG A 221 -9.00 3.40 -9.79
CA ARG A 221 -8.35 3.44 -11.11
C ARG A 221 -7.29 4.54 -11.22
N GLY A 222 -7.52 5.69 -10.57
CA GLY A 222 -6.57 6.81 -10.54
C GLY A 222 -5.25 6.54 -9.82
N ALA A 223 -5.15 5.47 -9.02
CA ALA A 223 -3.91 5.00 -8.39
C ALA A 223 -3.28 3.81 -9.14
N LEU A 224 -3.92 3.32 -10.21
CA LEU A 224 -3.43 2.21 -11.02
C LEU A 224 -2.97 2.68 -12.40
N ASP A 225 -3.76 3.55 -13.06
CA ASP A 225 -3.63 3.90 -14.47
C ASP A 225 -2.48 4.89 -14.74
N GLY A 226 -1.36 4.35 -15.23
CA GLY A 226 -0.19 5.11 -15.65
C GLY A 226 -0.28 5.62 -17.10
N GLY A 227 -1.44 5.55 -17.74
CA GLY A 227 -1.66 5.97 -19.12
C GLY A 227 -1.33 4.88 -20.16
N ALA A 228 -1.22 5.26 -21.43
CA ALA A 228 -1.16 4.32 -22.55
C ALA A 228 -0.03 3.27 -22.45
N ASP A 229 1.12 3.67 -21.93
CA ASP A 229 2.30 2.83 -21.74
C ASP A 229 2.71 2.68 -20.26
N GLY A 230 1.88 3.17 -19.34
CA GLY A 230 2.19 3.16 -17.91
C GLY A 230 3.20 4.22 -17.46
N LEU A 231 3.71 5.05 -18.38
CA LEU A 231 4.80 5.98 -18.08
C LEU A 231 4.36 7.45 -17.91
N ALA A 232 3.07 7.75 -18.02
CA ALA A 232 2.57 9.12 -18.06
C ALA A 232 2.88 9.91 -16.77
N CYS A 233 2.72 9.28 -15.61
CA CYS A 233 3.01 9.93 -14.33
C CYS A 233 4.51 10.25 -14.18
N TYR A 234 5.39 9.30 -14.51
CA TYR A 234 6.84 9.49 -14.46
C TYR A 234 7.33 10.64 -15.33
N ARG A 235 6.78 10.78 -16.55
CA ARG A 235 7.12 11.88 -17.46
C ARG A 235 6.80 13.26 -16.91
N ALA A 236 5.77 13.37 -16.08
CA ALA A 236 5.42 14.62 -15.39
C ALA A 236 6.22 14.78 -14.09
N LEU A 237 6.35 13.70 -13.32
CA LEU A 237 6.91 13.70 -11.97
C LEU A 237 8.42 13.97 -11.97
N ILE A 238 9.19 13.23 -12.76
CA ILE A 238 10.66 13.25 -12.71
C ILE A 238 11.24 14.63 -13.00
N PRO A 239 10.92 15.31 -14.11
CA PRO A 239 11.50 16.64 -14.37
C PRO A 239 11.01 17.70 -13.36
N ALA A 240 9.78 17.57 -12.84
CA ALA A 240 9.20 18.51 -11.89
C ALA A 240 9.73 18.34 -10.46
N SER A 241 10.23 17.15 -10.10
CA SER A 241 10.77 16.88 -8.76
C SER A 241 12.15 17.51 -8.54
N LYS A 242 12.98 17.57 -9.58
CA LYS A 242 14.36 18.06 -9.49
C LYS A 242 14.53 19.46 -8.88
N PRO A 243 13.80 20.52 -9.32
CA PRO A 243 13.94 21.85 -8.73
C PRO A 243 13.45 21.94 -7.27
N LEU A 244 12.77 20.91 -6.76
CA LEU A 244 12.28 20.83 -5.38
C LEU A 244 13.20 20.01 -4.47
N LEU A 245 14.25 19.40 -5.01
CA LEU A 245 15.27 18.68 -4.23
C LEU A 245 16.42 19.61 -3.88
N LYS A 246 16.98 19.41 -2.67
CA LYS A 246 18.29 19.99 -2.32
C LYS A 246 19.37 19.41 -3.21
N SER A 247 20.50 20.11 -3.34
CA SER A 247 21.70 19.55 -3.98
C SER A 247 22.10 18.24 -3.27
N GLY A 248 22.20 17.14 -4.01
CA GLY A 248 22.46 15.83 -3.41
C GLY A 248 21.23 15.15 -2.81
N GLY A 249 20.04 15.74 -2.94
CA GLY A 249 18.77 15.16 -2.48
C GLY A 249 18.38 13.93 -3.30
N LEU A 250 17.60 13.05 -2.68
CA LEU A 250 17.23 11.75 -3.21
C LEU A 250 15.83 11.77 -3.85
N LEU A 251 15.74 11.34 -5.11
CA LEU A 251 14.49 10.91 -5.73
C LEU A 251 14.40 9.38 -5.62
N ALA A 252 13.29 8.85 -5.13
CA ALA A 252 13.03 7.41 -5.04
C ALA A 252 11.63 7.07 -5.57
N LEU A 253 11.54 6.16 -6.53
CA LEU A 253 10.29 5.84 -7.23
C LEU A 253 10.06 4.33 -7.26
N GLU A 254 8.85 3.90 -6.90
CA GLU A 254 8.40 2.55 -7.26
C GLU A 254 8.11 2.49 -8.77
N ILE A 255 8.45 1.37 -9.40
CA ILE A 255 8.29 1.12 -10.84
C ILE A 255 7.67 -0.26 -11.10
N GLY A 256 7.06 -0.40 -12.29
CA GLY A 256 6.72 -1.69 -12.85
C GLY A 256 7.98 -2.49 -13.20
N TYR A 257 7.88 -3.83 -13.11
CA TYR A 257 9.01 -4.76 -13.27
C TYR A 257 9.68 -4.73 -14.64
N ASP A 258 9.02 -4.16 -15.65
CA ASP A 258 9.45 -4.05 -17.04
C ASP A 258 9.76 -2.60 -17.45
N GLN A 259 9.73 -1.65 -16.51
CA GLN A 259 9.87 -0.22 -16.80
C GLN A 259 11.24 0.38 -16.43
N GLY A 260 12.15 -0.44 -15.86
CA GLY A 260 13.43 0.01 -15.31
C GLY A 260 14.26 0.85 -16.28
N GLU A 261 14.52 0.35 -17.48
CA GLU A 261 15.34 1.05 -18.49
C GLU A 261 14.71 2.38 -18.93
N ALA A 262 13.40 2.38 -19.21
CA ALA A 262 12.70 3.58 -19.67
C ALA A 262 12.71 4.69 -18.63
N ILE A 263 12.49 4.35 -17.35
CA ILE A 263 12.45 5.34 -16.26
C ILE A 263 13.89 5.77 -15.89
N PHE A 264 14.88 4.88 -16.01
CA PHE A 264 16.29 5.24 -15.89
C PHE A 264 16.68 6.34 -16.89
N ASP A 265 16.28 6.18 -18.15
CA ASP A 265 16.55 7.17 -19.20
C ASP A 265 15.84 8.51 -18.90
N LEU A 266 14.57 8.48 -18.47
CA LEU A 266 13.85 9.68 -18.06
C LEU A 266 14.57 10.45 -16.93
N CYS A 267 15.11 9.74 -15.94
CA CYS A 267 15.92 10.35 -14.88
C CYS A 267 17.20 10.99 -15.43
N ARG A 268 17.91 10.31 -16.33
CA ARG A 268 19.14 10.82 -16.97
C ARG A 268 18.87 12.04 -17.84
N GLU A 269 17.78 12.05 -18.60
CA GLU A 269 17.35 13.17 -19.43
C GLU A 269 16.93 14.39 -18.61
N ALA A 270 16.27 14.19 -17.47
CA ALA A 270 16.01 15.23 -16.48
C ALA A 270 17.30 15.71 -15.74
N GLY A 271 18.42 15.05 -16.01
CA GLY A 271 19.75 15.42 -15.52
C GLY A 271 20.04 14.94 -14.10
N PHE A 272 19.33 13.94 -13.59
CA PHE A 272 19.71 13.31 -12.33
C PHE A 272 21.04 12.54 -12.47
N ALA A 273 21.79 12.52 -11.38
CA ALA A 273 23.01 11.74 -11.22
C ALA A 273 22.74 10.44 -10.44
N ALA A 274 23.74 9.54 -10.43
CA ALA A 274 23.72 8.29 -9.65
C ALA A 274 22.43 7.46 -9.78
N VAL A 275 21.83 7.47 -10.97
CA VAL A 275 20.59 6.73 -11.22
C VAL A 275 20.85 5.24 -11.06
N SER A 276 20.03 4.56 -10.27
CA SER A 276 20.16 3.12 -10.02
C SER A 276 18.80 2.44 -10.03
N ILE A 277 18.77 1.19 -10.49
CA ILE A 277 17.60 0.32 -10.46
C ILE A 277 17.86 -0.76 -9.42
N THR A 278 16.94 -0.94 -8.49
CA THR A 278 16.99 -1.99 -7.47
C THR A 278 15.84 -2.96 -7.67
N GLN A 279 16.15 -4.24 -7.49
CA GLN A 279 15.18 -5.33 -7.57
C GLN A 279 14.58 -5.62 -6.20
N ASP A 280 13.31 -6.04 -6.18
CA ASP A 280 12.65 -6.58 -4.99
C ASP A 280 13.17 -7.98 -4.62
N HIS A 281 12.68 -8.53 -3.51
CA HIS A 281 13.04 -9.88 -3.06
C HIS A 281 12.66 -10.99 -4.05
N ALA A 282 11.76 -10.72 -5.01
CA ALA A 282 11.42 -11.63 -6.09
C ALA A 282 12.34 -11.49 -7.32
N ARG A 283 13.39 -10.65 -7.23
CA ARG A 283 14.36 -10.34 -8.30
C ARG A 283 13.71 -9.68 -9.52
N ARG A 284 12.70 -8.84 -9.28
CA ARG A 284 12.07 -7.99 -10.30
C ARG A 284 12.45 -6.54 -10.04
N ASP A 285 12.72 -5.79 -11.09
CA ASP A 285 12.96 -4.35 -10.97
C ASP A 285 11.77 -3.70 -10.24
N ARG A 286 12.06 -2.85 -9.25
CA ARG A 286 11.03 -2.32 -8.37
C ARG A 286 11.24 -0.88 -7.98
N VAL A 287 12.48 -0.47 -7.77
CA VAL A 287 12.80 0.87 -7.28
C VAL A 287 13.82 1.52 -8.19
N ILE A 288 13.57 2.77 -8.55
CA ILE A 288 14.62 3.66 -9.07
C ILE A 288 14.98 4.69 -8.01
N THR A 289 16.27 4.86 -7.78
CA THR A 289 16.81 5.98 -7.03
C THR A 289 17.67 6.86 -7.91
N ALA A 290 17.68 8.16 -7.65
CA ALA A 290 18.48 9.13 -8.38
C ALA A 290 18.80 10.35 -7.49
N THR A 291 19.89 11.04 -7.79
CA THR A 291 20.36 12.19 -7.00
C THR A 291 20.27 13.49 -7.80
N ALA A 292 19.71 14.55 -7.21
CA ALA A 292 19.52 15.85 -7.85
C ALA A 292 20.83 16.60 -8.15
#